data_AF-A0A418GHD6-F1
#
_entry.id   AF-A0A418GHD6-F1
#
_cell.length_a   1.000
_cell.length_b   1.000
_cell.length_c   1.000
_cell.angle_alpha   90.00
_cell.angle_beta   90.00
_cell.angle_gamma   90.00
#
_symmetry.space_group_name_H-M   'P 1'
#
loop_
_entity.id
_entity.type
_entity.pdbx_description
1 polymer ?
#
loop_
_entity_poly.entity_id
_entity_poly.type
_entity_poly.pdbx_seq_one_letter_code
_entity_poly.pdbx_strand_id
1 'polypeptide(L)'
;ATPTYLNAMVAIGIVVGAGAAAKLVTLETVSRCMPAGILIGVVVLIFSLQHELLPAYALLMLIGVLGGFFVVPLNALLQERGKKSVGAGNAIAVQNLGENSAMLLMLGIYSLAVMVGIPVVPIGIGFGALFALAITALWIWQRRH
;
A
#
# COMPACT_ATOMS: atom_id res chain seq x y z
N ALA A 1 18.71 4.90 -15.51
CA ALA A 1 17.40 5.31 -16.09
C ALA A 1 16.29 4.33 -15.72
N THR A 2 16.51 3.01 -15.78
CA THR A 2 15.50 1.97 -15.49
C THR A 2 14.77 2.12 -14.14
N PRO A 3 15.43 2.40 -13.00
CA PRO A 3 14.73 2.62 -11.73
C PRO A 3 13.78 3.82 -11.74
N THR A 4 14.18 4.90 -12.42
CA THR A 4 13.35 6.11 -12.57
C THR A 4 12.07 5.81 -13.35
N TYR A 5 12.14 5.01 -14.42
CA TYR A 5 10.97 4.61 -15.19
C TYR A 5 10.04 3.68 -14.40
N LEU A 6 10.59 2.76 -13.61
CA LEU A 6 9.80 1.86 -12.75
C LEU A 6 9.01 2.67 -11.70
N ASN A 7 9.66 3.63 -11.04
CA ASN A 7 8.99 4.52 -10.09
C ASN A 7 7.94 5.40 -10.78
N ALA A 8 8.21 5.87 -12.00
CA ALA A 8 7.24 6.64 -12.78
C ALA A 8 5.97 5.84 -13.09
N MET A 9 6.09 4.54 -13.42
CA MET A 9 4.91 3.69 -13.68
C MET A 9 4.04 3.54 -12.43
N VAL A 10 4.66 3.34 -11.26
CA VAL A 10 3.93 3.29 -9.98
C VAL A 10 3.21 4.62 -9.73
N ALA A 11 3.90 5.75 -9.90
CA ALA A 11 3.33 7.08 -9.67
C ALA A 11 2.13 7.37 -10.58
N ILE A 12 2.21 7.02 -11.87
CA ILE A 12 1.08 7.12 -12.81
C ILE A 12 -0.09 6.27 -12.31
N GLY A 13 0.19 5.03 -11.91
CA GLY A 13 -0.83 4.15 -11.32
C GLY A 13 -1.50 4.77 -10.11
N ILE A 14 -0.72 5.33 -9.17
CA ILE A 14 -1.25 5.98 -7.95
C ILE A 14 -2.21 7.10 -8.31
N VAL A 15 -1.84 7.99 -9.24
CA VAL A 15 -2.70 9.10 -9.67
C VAL A 15 -4.02 8.58 -10.26
N VAL A 16 -3.96 7.57 -11.12
CA VAL A 16 -5.16 6.96 -11.72
C VAL A 16 -6.04 6.31 -10.65
N GLY A 17 -5.46 5.52 -9.75
CA GLY A 17 -6.15 4.84 -8.66
C GLY A 17 -6.81 5.81 -7.67
N ALA A 18 -6.09 6.86 -7.29
CA ALA A 18 -6.59 7.92 -6.42
C ALA A 18 -7.75 8.68 -7.07
N GLY A 19 -7.62 9.03 -8.36
CA GLY A 19 -8.68 9.67 -9.13
C GLY A 19 -9.94 8.82 -9.25
N ALA A 20 -9.78 7.50 -9.45
CA ALA A 20 -10.89 6.56 -9.46
C ALA A 20 -11.56 6.47 -8.07
N ALA A 21 -10.78 6.38 -7.00
CA ALA A 21 -11.31 6.32 -5.64
C ALA A 21 -12.04 7.61 -5.24
N ALA A 22 -11.56 8.78 -5.66
CA ALA A 22 -12.23 10.06 -5.39
C ALA A 22 -13.67 10.12 -5.94
N LYS A 23 -13.98 9.37 -7.00
CA LYS A 23 -15.34 9.26 -7.56
C LYS A 23 -16.16 8.11 -6.98
N LEU A 24 -15.51 7.02 -6.57
CA LEU A 24 -16.17 5.75 -6.21
C LEU A 24 -16.28 5.49 -4.71
N VAL A 25 -15.47 6.18 -3.90
CA VAL A 25 -15.32 5.95 -2.47
C VAL A 25 -15.57 7.26 -1.71
N THR A 26 -16.59 7.24 -0.85
CA THR A 26 -16.86 8.28 0.14
C THR A 26 -16.34 7.85 1.51
N LEU A 27 -16.24 8.78 2.46
CA LEU A 27 -15.80 8.49 3.84
C LEU A 27 -16.64 7.41 4.54
N GLU A 28 -17.92 7.30 4.20
CA GLU A 28 -18.84 6.28 4.72
C GLU A 28 -18.62 4.91 4.05
N THR A 29 -18.10 4.89 2.83
CA THR A 29 -17.93 3.67 2.02
C THR A 29 -16.46 3.24 1.88
N VAL A 30 -15.56 3.75 2.72
CA VAL A 30 -14.12 3.43 2.70
C VAL A 30 -13.84 1.93 2.78
N SER A 31 -14.71 1.13 3.42
CA SER A 31 -14.56 -0.34 3.41
C SER A 31 -14.53 -0.95 2.00
N ARG A 32 -15.06 -0.26 0.98
CA ARG A 32 -14.99 -0.67 -0.44
C ARG A 32 -13.56 -0.67 -0.99
N CYS A 33 -12.60 0.02 -0.36
CA CYS A 33 -11.21 0.00 -0.79
C CYS A 33 -10.42 -1.21 -0.25
N MET A 34 -10.91 -1.89 0.80
CA MET A 34 -10.25 -3.04 1.44
C MET A 34 -9.91 -4.19 0.47
N PRO A 35 -10.77 -4.59 -0.49
CA PRO A 35 -10.41 -5.58 -1.49
C PRO A 35 -9.18 -5.20 -2.32
N ALA A 36 -9.02 -3.91 -2.65
CA ALA A 36 -7.84 -3.45 -3.37
C ALA A 36 -6.57 -3.64 -2.52
N GLY A 37 -6.63 -3.42 -1.21
CA GLY A 37 -5.54 -3.71 -0.29
C GLY A 37 -5.11 -5.18 -0.29
N ILE A 38 -6.05 -6.13 -0.34
CA ILE A 38 -5.74 -7.56 -0.44
C ILE A 38 -5.05 -7.86 -1.78
N LEU A 39 -5.58 -7.30 -2.87
CA LEU A 39 -5.03 -7.49 -4.21
C LEU A 39 -3.61 -6.94 -4.33
N ILE A 40 -3.26 -5.84 -3.66
CA ILE A 40 -1.86 -5.34 -3.63
C ILE A 40 -0.91 -6.45 -3.17
N GLY A 41 -1.21 -7.15 -2.08
CA GLY A 41 -0.35 -8.21 -1.58
C GLY A 41 -0.18 -9.37 -2.56
N VAL A 42 -1.27 -9.76 -3.24
CA VAL A 42 -1.24 -10.79 -4.29
C VAL A 42 -0.39 -10.34 -5.48
N VAL A 43 -0.56 -9.11 -5.95
CA VAL A 43 0.19 -8.58 -7.10
C VAL A 43 1.68 -8.42 -6.75
N VAL A 44 2.03 -8.02 -5.53
CA VAL A 44 3.44 -7.97 -5.06
C VAL A 44 4.08 -9.35 -5.05
N LEU A 45 3.33 -10.39 -4.67
CA LEU A 45 3.81 -11.77 -4.73
C LEU A 45 4.11 -12.17 -6.19
N ILE A 46 3.19 -11.92 -7.12
CA ILE A 46 3.40 -12.19 -8.56
C ILE A 46 4.57 -11.38 -9.11
N PHE A 47 4.70 -10.12 -8.70
CA PHE A 47 5.80 -9.23 -9.09
C PHE A 47 7.16 -9.76 -8.65
N SER A 48 7.26 -10.31 -7.44
CA SER A 48 8.51 -10.87 -6.91
C SER A 48 9.07 -12.05 -7.72
N LEU A 49 8.23 -12.69 -8.54
CA LEU A 49 8.60 -13.81 -9.41
C LEU A 49 8.98 -13.37 -10.83
N GLN A 50 8.85 -12.09 -11.17
CA GLN A 50 9.15 -11.58 -12.50
C GLN A 50 10.64 -11.36 -12.72
N HIS A 51 11.12 -11.79 -13.89
CA HIS A 51 12.49 -11.61 -14.33
C HIS A 51 12.60 -10.70 -15.57
N GLU A 52 11.46 -10.37 -16.18
CA GLU A 52 11.36 -9.57 -17.40
C GLU A 52 10.86 -8.15 -17.11
N LEU A 53 11.37 -7.17 -17.85
CA LEU A 53 11.06 -5.74 -17.61
C LEU A 53 9.62 -5.36 -17.97
N LEU A 54 9.09 -5.90 -19.06
CA LEU A 54 7.74 -5.55 -19.54
C LEU A 54 6.64 -5.96 -18.53
N PRO A 55 6.57 -7.21 -18.03
CA PRO A 55 5.60 -7.57 -17.00
C PRO A 55 5.84 -6.83 -15.68
N ALA A 56 7.09 -6.51 -15.34
CA ALA A 56 7.39 -5.68 -14.16
C ALA A 56 6.75 -4.28 -14.27
N TYR A 57 6.84 -3.61 -15.42
CA TYR A 57 6.18 -2.31 -15.62
C TYR A 57 4.66 -2.38 -15.47
N ALA A 58 4.04 -3.39 -16.08
CA ALA A 58 2.59 -3.59 -16.01
C ALA A 58 2.11 -3.85 -14.57
N LEU A 59 2.82 -4.73 -13.84
CA LEU A 59 2.50 -5.04 -12.44
C LEU A 59 2.74 -3.84 -11.51
N LEU A 60 3.82 -3.08 -11.70
CA LEU A 60 4.08 -1.87 -10.91
C LEU A 60 3.04 -0.78 -11.15
N MET A 61 2.57 -0.60 -12.39
CA MET A 61 1.45 0.28 -12.69
C MET A 61 0.17 -0.21 -11.97
N LEU A 62 -0.12 -1.52 -12.01
CA LEU A 62 -1.27 -2.11 -11.33
C LEU A 62 -1.19 -1.94 -9.80
N ILE A 63 -0.02 -2.17 -9.20
CA ILE A 63 0.25 -1.92 -7.77
C ILE A 63 -0.03 -0.45 -7.46
N GLY A 64 0.42 0.47 -8.33
CA GLY A 64 0.13 1.89 -8.19
C GLY A 64 -1.37 2.19 -8.19
N VAL A 65 -2.12 1.64 -9.15
CA VAL A 65 -3.58 1.82 -9.24
C VAL A 65 -4.29 1.30 -7.98
N LEU A 66 -3.98 0.07 -7.56
CA LEU A 66 -4.57 -0.51 -6.36
C LEU A 66 -4.16 0.25 -5.10
N GLY A 67 -2.90 0.67 -5.01
CA GLY A 67 -2.34 1.47 -3.92
C GLY A 67 -3.01 2.82 -3.80
N GLY A 68 -3.13 3.56 -4.90
CA GLY A 68 -3.86 4.84 -4.93
C GLY A 68 -5.33 4.67 -4.54
N PHE A 69 -5.98 3.62 -5.03
CA PHE A 69 -7.39 3.34 -4.70
C PHE A 69 -7.59 2.96 -3.22
N PHE A 70 -6.62 2.28 -2.61
CA PHE A 70 -6.68 1.80 -1.23
C PHE A 70 -6.23 2.85 -0.21
N VAL A 71 -5.02 3.39 -0.37
CA VAL A 71 -4.32 4.20 0.64
C VAL A 71 -4.90 5.60 0.73
N VAL A 72 -5.25 6.23 -0.40
CA VAL A 72 -5.69 7.64 -0.42
C VAL A 72 -7.00 7.85 0.36
N PRO A 73 -8.09 7.06 0.14
CA PRO A 73 -9.32 7.22 0.93
C PRO A 73 -9.14 6.87 2.40
N LEU A 74 -8.29 5.86 2.70
CA LEU A 74 -8.03 5.45 4.08
C LEU A 74 -7.30 6.56 4.84
N ASN A 75 -6.33 7.20 4.20
CA ASN A 75 -5.61 8.33 4.78
C ASN A 75 -6.54 9.52 5.02
N ALA A 76 -7.45 9.80 4.09
CA ALA A 76 -8.47 10.84 4.28
C ALA A 76 -9.41 10.53 5.46
N LEU A 77 -9.84 9.26 5.61
CA LEU A 77 -10.68 8.82 6.73
C LEU A 77 -9.98 8.96 8.07
N LEU A 78 -8.73 8.50 8.18
CA LEU A 78 -7.93 8.61 9.40
C LEU A 78 -7.70 10.07 9.77
N GLN A 79 -7.42 10.92 8.77
CA GLN A 79 -7.26 12.35 8.99
C GLN A 79 -8.57 13.01 9.45
N GLU A 80 -9.71 12.66 8.88
CA GLU A 80 -11.03 13.19 9.28
C GLU A 80 -11.42 12.75 10.71
N ARG A 81 -11.17 11.48 11.06
CA ARG A 81 -11.38 10.98 12.42
C ARG A 81 -10.43 11.64 13.42
N GLY A 82 -9.15 11.78 13.04
CA GLY A 82 -8.14 12.46 13.84
C GLY A 82 -8.48 13.93 14.06
N LYS A 83 -8.95 14.64 13.03
CA LYS A 83 -9.44 16.03 13.13
C LYS A 83 -10.48 16.18 14.23
N LYS A 84 -11.45 15.27 14.29
CA LYS A 84 -12.53 15.27 15.30
C LYS A 84 -12.04 14.91 16.71
N SER A 85 -10.96 14.14 16.83
CA SER A 85 -10.46 13.64 18.12
C SER A 85 -9.36 14.51 18.74
N VAL A 86 -8.37 14.94 17.96
CA VAL A 86 -7.14 15.60 18.45
C VAL A 86 -6.85 16.94 17.77
N GLY A 87 -7.70 17.36 16.83
CA GLY A 87 -7.51 18.57 16.01
C GLY A 87 -6.69 18.31 14.74
N ALA A 88 -6.88 19.18 13.73
CA ALA A 88 -6.38 18.93 12.37
C ALA A 88 -4.84 18.85 12.27
N GLY A 89 -4.11 19.77 12.90
CA GLY A 89 -2.65 19.77 12.86
C GLY A 89 -2.04 18.54 13.54
N ASN A 90 -2.57 18.19 14.72
CA ASN A 90 -2.12 17.01 15.47
C ASN A 90 -2.45 15.71 14.73
N ALA A 91 -3.62 15.61 14.10
CA ALA A 91 -4.00 14.44 13.30
C ALA A 91 -3.02 14.20 12.14
N ILE A 92 -2.65 15.26 11.42
CA ILE A 92 -1.68 15.19 10.32
C ILE A 92 -0.30 14.80 10.86
N ALA A 93 0.13 15.41 11.97
CA ALA A 93 1.43 15.12 12.57
C ALA A 93 1.54 13.66 13.01
N VAL A 94 0.51 13.12 13.69
CA VAL A 94 0.48 11.72 14.14
C VAL A 94 0.45 10.75 12.95
N GLN A 95 -0.33 11.07 11.90
CA GLN A 95 -0.38 10.24 10.70
C GLN A 95 0.98 10.16 10.01
N ASN A 96 1.62 11.32 9.78
CA ASN A 96 2.93 11.38 9.14
C ASN A 96 4.01 10.68 9.98
N LEU A 97 3.99 10.87 11.31
CA LEU A 97 4.90 10.17 12.22
C LEU A 97 4.71 8.65 12.15
N GLY A 98 3.46 8.18 12.17
CA GLY A 98 3.14 6.77 12.08
C GLY A 98 3.57 6.14 10.75
N GLU A 99 3.24 6.79 9.63
CA GLU A 99 3.60 6.33 8.28
C GLU A 99 5.12 6.29 8.08
N ASN A 100 5.84 7.37 8.43
CA ASN A 100 7.30 7.40 8.31
C ASN A 100 7.98 6.39 9.26
N SER A 101 7.48 6.22 10.49
CA SER A 101 8.04 5.22 11.41
C SER A 101 7.84 3.81 10.87
N ALA A 102 6.66 3.49 10.34
CA ALA A 102 6.39 2.20 9.71
C ALA A 102 7.28 1.96 8.49
N MET A 103 7.48 2.99 7.65
CA MET A 103 8.36 2.92 6.49
C MET A 103 9.82 2.68 6.88
N LEU A 104 10.32 3.40 7.89
CA LEU A 104 11.69 3.21 8.41
C LEU A 104 11.88 1.83 9.02
N LEU A 105 10.92 1.34 9.82
CA LEU A 105 10.97 0.00 10.39
C LEU A 105 10.98 -1.07 9.29
N MET A 106 10.09 -0.94 8.30
CA MET A 106 10.04 -1.87 7.18
C MET A 106 11.35 -1.87 6.38
N LEU A 107 11.90 -0.69 6.07
CA LEU A 107 13.18 -0.56 5.38
C LEU A 107 14.33 -1.14 6.20
N GLY A 108 14.34 -0.93 7.51
CA GLY A 108 15.32 -1.49 8.43
C GLY A 108 15.28 -3.02 8.45
N ILE A 109 14.10 -3.61 8.62
CA ILE A 109 13.89 -5.07 8.59
C ILE A 109 14.30 -5.65 7.24
N TYR A 110 13.88 -5.02 6.13
CA TYR A 110 14.26 -5.42 4.78
C TYR A 110 15.78 -5.39 4.59
N SER A 111 16.43 -4.30 5.01
CA SER A 111 17.88 -4.13 4.88
C SER A 111 18.65 -5.17 5.70
N LEU A 112 18.19 -5.47 6.93
CA LEU A 112 18.77 -6.52 7.77
C LEU A 112 18.61 -7.91 7.13
N ALA A 113 17.42 -8.22 6.58
CA ALA A 113 17.17 -9.50 5.90
C ALA A 113 18.12 -9.71 4.71
N VAL A 114 18.32 -8.68 3.89
CA VAL A 114 19.27 -8.72 2.78
C VAL A 114 20.72 -8.79 3.28
N MET A 115 21.05 -8.08 4.37
CA MET A 115 22.40 -8.09 4.96
C MET A 115 22.81 -9.47 5.46
N VAL A 116 21.88 -10.25 6.03
CA VAL A 116 22.14 -11.64 6.46
C VAL A 116 22.04 -12.65 5.31
N GLY A 117 21.90 -12.19 4.06
CA GLY A 117 21.97 -13.01 2.85
C GLY A 117 20.66 -13.66 2.42
N ILE A 118 19.50 -13.21 2.95
CA ILE A 118 18.20 -13.73 2.49
C ILE A 118 17.94 -13.23 1.06
N PRO A 119 17.63 -14.12 0.09
CA PRO A 119 17.33 -13.70 -1.27
C PRO A 119 16.08 -12.82 -1.34
N VAL A 120 16.09 -11.83 -2.24
CA VAL A 120 15.02 -10.82 -2.37
C VAL A 120 13.66 -11.40 -2.78
N VAL A 121 13.64 -12.51 -3.52
CA VAL A 121 12.40 -13.15 -3.99
C VAL A 121 11.57 -13.71 -2.82
N PRO A 122 12.11 -14.58 -1.93
CA PRO A 122 11.43 -14.98 -0.69
C PRO A 122 10.94 -13.82 0.18
N ILE A 123 11.71 -12.72 0.27
CA ILE A 123 11.30 -11.52 1.02
C ILE A 123 10.04 -10.91 0.38
N GLY A 124 10.03 -10.75 -0.95
CA GLY A 124 8.88 -10.24 -1.69
C GLY A 124 7.64 -11.12 -1.56
N ILE A 125 7.81 -12.45 -1.66
CA ILE A 125 6.73 -13.43 -1.48
C ILE A 125 6.15 -13.32 -0.06
N GLY A 126 7.02 -13.35 0.96
CA GLY A 126 6.61 -13.27 2.36
C GLY A 126 5.89 -11.97 2.67
N PHE A 127 6.40 -10.85 2.14
CA PHE A 127 5.77 -9.55 2.30
C PHE A 127 4.39 -9.49 1.65
N GLY A 128 4.26 -9.91 0.38
CA GLY A 128 2.99 -9.92 -0.34
C GLY A 128 1.94 -10.79 0.35
N ALA A 129 2.33 -11.99 0.78
CA ALA A 129 1.45 -12.91 1.50
C ALA A 129 1.02 -12.35 2.87
N LEU A 130 1.96 -11.87 3.67
CA LEU A 130 1.67 -11.28 4.98
C LEU A 130 0.75 -10.07 4.86
N PHE A 131 1.01 -9.19 3.89
CA PHE A 131 0.19 -8.01 3.65
C PHE A 131 -1.24 -8.39 3.24
N ALA A 132 -1.40 -9.31 2.28
CA ALA A 132 -2.71 -9.79 1.85
C ALA A 132 -3.51 -10.42 3.02
N LEU A 133 -2.86 -11.24 3.84
CA LEU A 133 -3.49 -11.87 5.01
C LEU A 133 -3.87 -10.83 6.07
N ALA A 134 -3.00 -9.86 6.35
CA ALA A 134 -3.27 -8.81 7.33
C ALA A 134 -4.48 -7.95 6.94
N ILE A 135 -4.56 -7.52 5.67
CA ILE A 135 -5.71 -6.75 5.18
C ILE A 135 -6.98 -7.61 5.16
N THR A 136 -6.87 -8.89 4.80
CA THR A 136 -8.01 -9.82 4.85
C THR A 136 -8.56 -9.97 6.27
N ALA A 137 -7.67 -10.16 7.25
CA ALA A 137 -8.04 -10.24 8.66
C ALA A 137 -8.71 -8.95 9.15
N LEU A 138 -8.13 -7.79 8.80
CA LEU A 138 -8.70 -6.48 9.11
C LEU A 138 -10.10 -6.31 8.49
N TRP A 139 -10.28 -6.75 7.25
CA TRP A 139 -11.55 -6.64 6.54
C TRP A 139 -12.65 -7.50 7.19
N ILE A 140 -12.30 -8.73 7.57
CA ILE A 140 -13.22 -9.62 8.27
C ILE A 140 -13.58 -9.04 9.64
N TRP A 141 -12.60 -8.49 10.36
CA TRP A 141 -12.83 -7.87 11.67
C TRP A 141 -13.77 -6.66 11.58
N GLN A 142 -13.57 -5.78 10.59
CA GLN A 142 -14.46 -4.63 10.33
C GLN A 142 -15.88 -5.01 9.90
N ARG A 143 -16.09 -6.23 9.39
CA ARG A 143 -17.45 -6.70 9.07
C ARG A 143 -18.17 -7.31 10.27
N ARG A 144 -17.43 -7.67 11.32
CA ARG A 144 -17.97 -8.28 12.54
C ARG A 144 -18.32 -7.25 13.62
N HIS A 145 -17.77 -6.03 13.55
CA HIS A 145 -17.99 -4.92 14.47
C HIS A 145 -18.50 -3.69 13.71
#